data_AF-A0A172U8N4-F1
#
_entry.id   AF-A0A172U8N4-F1
#
_cell.length_a   1.000
_cell.length_b   1.000
_cell.length_c   1.000
_cell.angle_alpha   90.00
_cell.angle_beta   90.00
_cell.angle_gamma   90.00
#
_symmetry.space_group_name_H-M   'P 1'
#
loop_
_entity.id
_entity.type
_entity.pdbx_description
1 polymer ?
#
loop_
_entity_poly.entity_id
_entity_poly.type
_entity_poly.pdbx_seq_one_letter_code
_entity_poly.pdbx_strand_id
1 'polypeptide(L)'
;MNHSKYLANVSSIALLSVSVSSTTHAADPQLPPEFYGRYASVGDCTKQPRIIVDKAGVHLDTAAGQRTSLPIAVSFTAIGGINYDGIQIWAWVKHGGKDRYGDDNAPVILTFNAGEKLGALSAERSAPGTERPVALDGPLTSIVQAASFHLCSADGR
;
A
#
# COMPACT_ATOMS: atom_id res chain seq x y z
N MET A 1 81.74 -3.60 32.82
CA MET A 1 81.47 -2.15 33.01
C MET A 1 80.74 -1.63 31.78
N ASN A 2 79.59 -0.99 32.00
CA ASN A 2 78.90 -0.02 31.13
C ASN A 2 78.30 -0.56 29.81
N HIS A 3 77.08 -0.22 29.37
CA HIS A 3 76.00 0.59 29.91
C HIS A 3 74.69 0.17 29.20
N SER A 4 73.63 0.02 30.00
CA SER A 4 72.23 -0.14 29.60
C SER A 4 71.70 1.04 28.75
N LYS A 5 70.84 0.77 27.76
CA LYS A 5 69.78 1.68 27.21
C LYS A 5 68.89 0.97 26.18
N TYR A 6 67.72 1.58 25.92
CA TYR A 6 66.57 1.21 25.06
C TYR A 6 65.37 0.62 25.84
N LEU A 7 64.57 1.45 26.51
CA LEU A 7 63.42 2.23 26.01
C LEU A 7 62.25 1.36 25.54
N ALA A 8 61.31 1.09 26.46
CA ALA A 8 60.01 0.53 26.17
C ALA A 8 59.09 1.60 25.57
N ASN A 9 58.61 1.38 24.34
CA ASN A 9 57.55 2.16 23.72
C ASN A 9 56.20 1.58 24.18
N VAL A 10 55.43 2.34 24.94
CA VAL A 10 54.04 2.01 25.28
C VAL A 10 53.14 2.72 24.28
N SER A 11 52.68 2.00 23.26
CA SER A 11 51.66 2.51 22.33
C SER A 11 50.28 2.38 22.97
N SER A 12 49.74 3.50 23.44
CA SER A 12 48.34 3.63 23.85
C SER A 12 47.43 3.57 22.62
N ILE A 13 46.66 2.49 22.48
CA ILE A 13 45.60 2.37 21.45
C ILE A 13 44.33 2.99 22.02
N ALA A 14 43.92 4.15 21.49
CA ALA A 14 42.63 4.75 21.77
C ALA A 14 41.54 4.05 20.94
N LEU A 15 40.64 3.34 21.61
CA LEU A 15 39.45 2.74 21.01
C LEU A 15 38.43 3.86 20.70
N LEU A 16 38.33 4.25 19.42
CA LEU A 16 37.20 5.05 18.93
C LEU A 16 35.95 4.17 18.86
N SER A 17 35.03 4.36 19.80
CA SER A 17 33.68 3.78 19.74
C SER A 17 32.87 4.45 18.64
N VAL A 18 32.69 3.77 17.50
CA VAL A 18 31.81 4.21 16.42
C VAL A 18 30.36 3.88 16.81
N SER A 19 29.59 4.90 17.17
CA SER A 19 28.15 4.80 17.40
C SER A 19 27.45 4.66 16.04
N VAL A 20 26.97 3.45 15.72
CA VAL A 20 26.15 3.21 14.53
C VAL A 20 24.72 3.64 14.85
N SER A 21 24.31 4.80 14.31
CA SER A 21 22.92 5.25 14.38
C SER A 21 22.08 4.44 13.39
N SER A 22 21.25 3.52 13.90
CA SER A 22 20.24 2.83 13.09
C SER A 22 19.16 3.83 12.68
N THR A 23 19.04 4.13 11.38
CA THR A 23 17.89 4.86 10.85
C THR A 23 16.68 3.94 10.84
N THR A 24 15.84 4.04 11.87
CA THR A 24 14.50 3.45 11.85
C THR A 24 13.69 4.10 10.74
N HIS A 25 13.59 3.44 9.60
CA HIS A 25 12.57 3.76 8.61
C HIS A 25 11.22 3.40 9.23
N ALA A 26 10.33 4.38 9.35
CA ALA A 26 8.94 4.09 9.66
C ALA A 26 8.43 3.13 8.58
N ALA A 27 8.00 1.93 8.98
CA ALA A 27 7.36 1.02 8.04
C ALA A 27 6.11 1.73 7.48
N ASP A 28 5.95 1.70 6.16
CA ASP A 28 4.72 2.21 5.55
C ASP A 28 3.52 1.51 6.19
N PRO A 29 2.44 2.25 6.52
CA PRO A 29 1.28 1.66 7.17
C PRO A 29 0.72 0.53 6.31
N GLN A 30 0.55 -0.65 6.91
CA GLN A 30 -0.02 -1.81 6.24
C GLN A 30 -1.52 -1.91 6.53
N LEU A 31 -2.26 -2.48 5.58
CA LEU A 31 -3.66 -2.83 5.80
C LEU A 31 -3.75 -3.85 6.97
N PRO A 32 -4.64 -3.62 7.94
CA PRO A 32 -4.92 -4.60 8.97
C PRO A 32 -5.41 -5.95 8.38
N PRO A 33 -5.11 -7.09 9.03
CA PRO A 33 -5.39 -8.42 8.48
C PRO A 33 -6.86 -8.69 8.14
N GLU A 34 -7.80 -8.05 8.82
CA GLU A 34 -9.23 -8.19 8.59
C GLU A 34 -9.69 -7.66 7.22
N PHE A 35 -8.86 -6.87 6.54
CA PHE A 35 -9.13 -6.39 5.18
C PHE A 35 -8.59 -7.31 4.10
N TYR A 36 -7.83 -8.34 4.47
CA TYR A 36 -7.31 -9.32 3.50
C TYR A 36 -8.40 -10.27 3.05
N GLY A 37 -8.35 -10.65 1.78
CA GLY A 37 -9.32 -11.56 1.20
C GLY A 37 -9.62 -11.25 -0.27
N ARG A 38 -10.72 -11.82 -0.75
CA ARG A 38 -11.19 -11.64 -2.12
C ARG A 38 -12.48 -10.84 -2.08
N TYR A 39 -12.58 -9.82 -2.89
CA TYR A 39 -13.74 -8.98 -3.04
C TYR A 39 -14.26 -9.11 -4.47
N ALA A 40 -15.57 -9.27 -4.59
CA ALA A 40 -16.25 -9.41 -5.87
C ALA A 40 -17.56 -8.62 -5.85
N SER A 41 -18.15 -8.39 -7.02
CA SER A 41 -19.49 -7.83 -7.09
C SER A 41 -20.46 -8.69 -6.26
N VAL A 42 -21.20 -8.04 -5.36
CA VAL A 42 -22.13 -8.67 -4.39
C VAL A 42 -21.53 -9.81 -3.55
N GLY A 43 -20.20 -9.95 -3.49
CA GLY A 43 -19.51 -11.03 -2.76
C GLY A 43 -19.47 -12.36 -3.50
N ASP A 44 -19.90 -12.45 -4.76
CA ASP A 44 -19.86 -13.68 -5.55
C ASP A 44 -18.47 -13.90 -6.17
N CYS A 45 -17.64 -14.67 -5.48
CA CYS A 45 -16.26 -14.91 -5.87
C CYS A 45 -16.08 -15.72 -7.16
N THR A 46 -17.15 -16.29 -7.71
CA THR A 46 -17.10 -16.97 -9.02
C THR A 46 -17.05 -15.96 -10.17
N LYS A 47 -17.54 -14.74 -9.93
CA LYS A 47 -17.65 -13.67 -10.92
C LYS A 47 -16.42 -12.76 -10.93
N GLN A 48 -16.23 -12.09 -12.06
CA GLN A 48 -15.27 -11.00 -12.26
C GLN A 48 -16.03 -9.67 -12.43
N PRO A 49 -15.38 -8.52 -12.15
CA PRO A 49 -13.98 -8.40 -11.72
C PRO A 49 -13.81 -8.70 -10.22
N ARG A 50 -12.59 -9.11 -9.84
CA ARG A 50 -12.21 -9.42 -8.45
C ARG A 50 -11.01 -8.59 -8.02
N ILE A 51 -11.05 -8.19 -6.75
CA ILE A 51 -9.92 -7.58 -6.04
C ILE A 51 -9.46 -8.59 -5.00
N ILE A 52 -8.19 -9.01 -5.06
CA ILE A 52 -7.58 -9.84 -4.03
C ILE A 52 -6.62 -8.95 -3.24
N VAL A 53 -6.75 -8.97 -1.93
CA VAL A 53 -5.94 -8.17 -1.01
C VAL A 53 -5.21 -9.11 -0.07
N ASP A 54 -3.88 -9.00 -0.05
CA ASP A 54 -3.03 -9.76 0.85
C ASP A 54 -1.81 -8.93 1.28
N LYS A 55 -0.87 -9.58 1.98
CA LYS A 55 0.37 -8.93 2.47
C LYS A 55 1.28 -8.42 1.35
N ALA A 56 1.17 -8.94 0.12
CA ALA A 56 1.94 -8.49 -1.02
C ALA A 56 1.31 -7.26 -1.71
N GLY A 57 0.03 -6.99 -1.44
CA GLY A 57 -0.68 -5.80 -1.91
C GLY A 57 -2.02 -6.13 -2.54
N VAL A 58 -2.36 -5.39 -3.59
CA VAL A 58 -3.62 -5.55 -4.32
C VAL A 58 -3.39 -6.28 -5.65
N HIS A 59 -4.19 -7.30 -5.89
CA HIS A 59 -4.20 -8.04 -7.15
C HIS A 59 -5.57 -7.92 -7.80
N LEU A 60 -5.58 -7.78 -9.11
CA LEU A 60 -6.79 -7.64 -9.90
C LEU A 60 -6.93 -8.84 -10.82
N ASP A 61 -8.13 -9.40 -10.85
CA ASP A 61 -8.48 -10.52 -11.70
C ASP A 61 -9.77 -10.19 -12.43
N THR A 62 -9.65 -9.81 -13.70
CA THR A 62 -10.76 -9.29 -14.52
C THR A 62 -10.77 -9.96 -15.89
N ALA A 63 -11.88 -9.81 -16.62
CA ALA A 63 -11.98 -10.32 -17.98
C ALA A 63 -11.00 -9.60 -18.95
N ALA A 64 -10.55 -8.40 -18.58
CA ALA A 64 -9.57 -7.61 -19.33
C ALA A 64 -8.11 -7.96 -18.97
N GLY A 65 -7.89 -8.95 -18.10
CA GLY A 65 -6.57 -9.43 -17.71
C GLY A 65 -6.32 -9.38 -16.20
N GLN A 66 -5.08 -9.65 -15.82
CA GLN A 66 -4.64 -9.70 -14.41
C GLN A 66 -3.59 -8.64 -14.11
N ARG A 67 -3.59 -8.14 -12.88
CA ARG A 67 -2.52 -7.34 -12.29
C ARG A 67 -2.15 -7.95 -10.95
N THR A 68 -0.87 -8.16 -10.71
CA THR A 68 -0.38 -8.73 -9.44
C THR A 68 0.38 -7.67 -8.67
N SER A 69 0.22 -7.68 -7.35
CA SER A 69 1.04 -6.91 -6.39
C SER A 69 1.13 -5.42 -6.70
N LEU A 70 -0.02 -4.78 -6.95
CA LEU A 70 -0.08 -3.33 -7.07
C LEU A 70 0.26 -2.70 -5.70
N PRO A 71 1.25 -1.79 -5.65
CA PRO A 71 1.63 -1.13 -4.41
C PRO A 71 0.52 -0.21 -3.92
N ILE A 72 0.34 -0.19 -2.59
CA ILE A 72 -0.65 0.64 -1.91
C ILE A 72 0.01 1.54 -0.88
N ALA A 73 -0.55 2.73 -0.70
CA ALA A 73 -0.36 3.53 0.49
C ALA A 73 -1.66 3.53 1.30
N VAL A 74 -1.58 3.31 2.61
CA VAL A 74 -2.76 3.19 3.49
C VAL A 74 -2.91 4.43 4.34
N SER A 75 -4.15 4.86 4.53
CA SER A 75 -4.52 5.92 5.45
C SER A 75 -5.76 5.56 6.24
N PHE A 76 -5.70 5.86 7.54
CA PHE A 76 -6.79 5.67 8.49
C PHE A 76 -7.64 6.93 8.71
N THR A 77 -7.23 8.10 8.19
CA THR A 77 -7.91 9.39 8.46
C THR A 77 -8.04 10.34 7.27
N ALA A 78 -7.32 10.13 6.16
CA ALA A 78 -7.19 11.14 5.10
C ALA A 78 -8.50 11.64 4.48
N ILE A 79 -9.47 10.77 4.23
CA ILE A 79 -10.76 11.20 3.62
C ILE A 79 -11.81 11.49 4.70
N GLY A 80 -11.82 10.74 5.80
CA GLY A 80 -12.73 10.98 6.93
C GLY A 80 -12.39 12.22 7.77
N GLY A 81 -11.19 12.77 7.63
CA GLY A 81 -10.67 13.90 8.41
C GLY A 81 -9.97 13.46 9.70
N ILE A 82 -9.36 14.43 10.39
CA ILE A 82 -8.52 14.19 11.57
C ILE A 82 -9.27 13.61 12.78
N ASN A 83 -10.59 13.76 12.82
CA ASN A 83 -11.45 13.28 13.90
C ASN A 83 -12.21 12.00 13.51
N TYR A 84 -11.83 11.36 12.41
CA TYR A 84 -12.48 10.14 11.96
C TYR A 84 -12.23 9.00 12.94
N ASP A 85 -13.32 8.43 13.47
CA ASP A 85 -13.34 7.32 14.43
C ASP A 85 -14.15 6.11 13.92
N GLY A 86 -14.53 6.12 12.64
CA GLY A 86 -15.25 5.03 11.99
C GLY A 86 -14.36 3.84 11.59
N ILE A 87 -14.93 2.90 10.84
CA ILE A 87 -14.29 1.62 10.49
C ILE A 87 -13.77 1.55 9.05
N GLN A 88 -13.84 2.65 8.30
CA GLN A 88 -13.32 2.73 6.94
C GLN A 88 -11.81 2.92 6.93
N ILE A 89 -11.19 2.33 5.92
CA ILE A 89 -9.77 2.52 5.64
C ILE A 89 -9.62 2.80 4.16
N TRP A 90 -8.74 3.75 3.84
CA TRP A 90 -8.45 4.13 2.47
C TRP A 90 -7.09 3.59 2.05
N ALA A 91 -7.06 2.87 0.93
CA ALA A 91 -5.83 2.45 0.28
C ALA A 91 -5.72 3.09 -1.10
N TRP A 92 -4.64 3.84 -1.34
CA TRP A 92 -4.31 4.40 -2.65
C TRP A 92 -3.48 3.40 -3.45
N VAL A 93 -4.10 2.83 -4.47
CA VAL A 93 -3.47 1.90 -5.41
C VAL A 93 -2.71 2.71 -6.45
N LYS A 94 -1.38 2.60 -6.42
CA LYS A 94 -0.50 3.18 -7.43
C LYS A 94 -0.43 2.25 -8.63
N HIS A 95 -0.65 2.80 -9.82
CA HIS A 95 -0.73 2.01 -11.07
C HIS A 95 0.27 2.42 -12.15
N GLY A 96 1.18 3.33 -11.81
CA GLY A 96 2.25 3.79 -12.69
C GLY A 96 1.78 4.81 -13.72
N GLY A 97 2.73 5.19 -14.57
CA GLY A 97 2.59 6.31 -15.50
C GLY A 97 2.83 7.67 -14.82
N LYS A 98 3.10 8.66 -15.67
CA LYS A 98 3.31 10.05 -15.27
C LYS A 98 2.27 10.93 -15.94
N ASP A 99 1.88 12.00 -15.28
CA ASP A 99 1.11 13.04 -15.92
C ASP A 99 1.99 13.85 -16.89
N ARG A 100 1.41 14.91 -17.48
CA ARG A 100 2.12 15.75 -18.45
C ARG A 100 3.28 16.57 -17.85
N TYR A 101 3.40 16.64 -16.53
CA TYR A 101 4.45 17.34 -15.81
C TYR A 101 5.53 16.41 -15.25
N GLY A 102 5.31 15.09 -15.34
CA GLY A 102 6.23 14.09 -14.80
C GLY A 102 5.88 13.66 -13.37
N ASP A 103 4.75 14.11 -12.82
CA ASP A 103 4.28 13.71 -11.50
C ASP A 103 3.56 12.35 -11.56
N ASP A 104 3.50 11.68 -10.41
CA ASP A 104 2.81 10.40 -10.29
C ASP A 104 1.30 10.57 -10.56
N ASN A 105 0.74 9.65 -11.32
CA ASN A 105 -0.69 9.68 -11.63
C ASN A 105 -1.58 9.59 -10.40
N ALA A 106 -2.76 10.21 -10.50
CA ALA A 106 -3.82 10.07 -9.52
C ALA A 106 -4.13 8.58 -9.26
N PRO A 107 -4.10 8.13 -7.98
CA PRO A 107 -4.31 6.74 -7.63
C PRO A 107 -5.78 6.32 -7.81
N VAL A 108 -5.99 5.01 -7.85
CA VAL A 108 -7.30 4.45 -7.57
C VAL A 108 -7.43 4.32 -6.05
N ILE A 109 -8.54 4.81 -5.49
CA ILE A 109 -8.84 4.75 -4.07
C ILE A 109 -9.70 3.52 -3.84
N LEU A 110 -9.21 2.62 -3.00
CA LEU A 110 -10.00 1.55 -2.42
C LEU A 110 -10.46 1.99 -1.04
N THR A 111 -11.77 2.06 -0.82
CA THR A 111 -12.34 2.33 0.51
C THR A 111 -12.88 1.04 1.08
N PHE A 112 -12.17 0.50 2.05
CA PHE A 112 -12.63 -0.66 2.81
C PHE A 112 -13.69 -0.23 3.82
N ASN A 113 -14.59 -1.17 4.13
CA ASN A 113 -15.81 -0.96 4.89
C ASN A 113 -16.66 0.22 4.39
N ALA A 114 -16.69 0.44 3.06
CA ALA A 114 -17.34 1.60 2.44
C ALA A 114 -18.77 1.82 2.94
N GLY A 115 -19.08 3.06 3.31
CA GLY A 115 -20.34 3.45 3.93
C GLY A 115 -20.53 2.91 5.35
N GLU A 116 -19.43 2.70 6.08
CA GLU A 116 -19.40 2.10 7.43
C GLU A 116 -20.00 0.68 7.50
N LYS A 117 -19.83 -0.10 6.42
CA LYS A 117 -20.39 -1.47 6.31
C LYS A 117 -19.26 -2.49 6.23
N LEU A 118 -19.20 -3.39 7.22
CA LEU A 118 -18.19 -4.45 7.26
C LEU A 118 -18.15 -5.26 5.95
N GLY A 119 -16.94 -5.41 5.41
CA GLY A 119 -16.69 -6.18 4.19
C GLY A 119 -17.15 -5.51 2.89
N ALA A 120 -17.78 -4.33 2.94
CA ALA A 120 -18.00 -3.53 1.74
C ALA A 120 -16.70 -2.91 1.25
N LEU A 121 -16.52 -2.82 -0.06
CA LEU A 121 -15.36 -2.20 -0.67
C LEU A 121 -15.82 -1.34 -1.85
N SER A 122 -15.48 -0.06 -1.85
CA SER A 122 -15.63 0.78 -3.04
C SER A 122 -14.28 0.95 -3.74
N ALA A 123 -14.33 1.10 -5.06
CA ALA A 123 -13.18 1.41 -5.88
C ALA A 123 -13.49 2.60 -6.76
N GLU A 124 -12.79 3.70 -6.54
CA GLU A 124 -13.04 4.95 -7.24
C GLU A 124 -11.75 5.59 -7.72
N ARG A 125 -11.88 6.45 -8.72
CA ARG A 125 -10.77 7.26 -9.15
C ARG A 125 -10.63 8.46 -8.22
N SER A 126 -9.43 8.73 -7.72
CA SER A 126 -9.18 10.02 -7.08
C SER A 126 -9.49 11.14 -8.07
N ALA A 127 -10.27 12.14 -7.65
CA ALA A 127 -10.68 13.24 -8.52
C ALA A 127 -9.43 13.95 -9.07
N PRO A 128 -9.20 13.95 -10.39
CA PRO A 128 -7.96 14.44 -10.96
C PRO A 128 -7.99 15.96 -11.10
N GLY A 129 -8.13 16.71 -10.00
CA GLY A 129 -8.03 18.18 -10.03
C GLY A 129 -8.74 18.81 -11.24
N THR A 130 -8.05 19.70 -11.95
CA THR A 130 -8.49 20.26 -13.25
C THR A 130 -7.92 19.51 -14.46
N GLU A 131 -7.22 18.40 -14.24
CA GLU A 131 -6.40 17.75 -15.25
C GLU A 131 -7.09 16.54 -15.86
N ARG A 132 -6.80 16.25 -17.13
CA ARG A 132 -7.23 14.99 -17.73
C ARG A 132 -6.41 13.86 -17.11
N PRO A 133 -7.04 12.91 -16.41
CA PRO A 133 -6.29 11.82 -15.78
C PRO A 133 -5.66 10.92 -16.86
N VAL A 134 -4.47 10.39 -16.59
CA VAL A 134 -3.85 9.35 -17.42
C VAL A 134 -4.78 8.15 -17.53
N ALA A 135 -4.89 7.52 -18.69
CA ALA A 135 -5.80 6.38 -18.86
C ALA A 135 -5.47 5.24 -17.89
N LEU A 136 -6.49 4.63 -17.30
CA LEU A 136 -6.34 3.35 -16.60
C LEU A 136 -6.17 2.25 -17.66
N ASP A 137 -5.46 1.19 -17.31
CA ASP A 137 -5.44 -0.01 -18.15
C ASP A 137 -6.77 -0.79 -18.04
N GLY A 138 -6.89 -1.87 -18.81
CA GLY A 138 -8.11 -2.68 -18.84
C GLY A 138 -8.57 -3.18 -17.47
N PRO A 139 -7.70 -3.86 -16.69
CA PRO A 139 -8.03 -4.33 -15.35
C PRO A 139 -8.48 -3.22 -14.39
N LEU A 140 -7.74 -2.11 -14.27
CA LEU A 140 -8.13 -1.03 -13.36
C LEU A 140 -9.40 -0.30 -13.83
N THR A 141 -9.58 -0.13 -15.14
CA THR A 141 -10.83 0.40 -15.70
C THR A 141 -12.02 -0.46 -15.29
N SER A 142 -11.88 -1.79 -15.40
CA SER A 142 -12.95 -2.74 -15.02
C SER A 142 -13.31 -2.62 -13.54
N ILE A 143 -12.30 -2.44 -12.68
CA ILE A 143 -12.49 -2.29 -11.24
C ILE A 143 -13.22 -1.00 -10.88
N VAL A 144 -12.77 0.13 -11.42
CA VAL A 144 -13.40 1.44 -11.16
C VAL A 144 -14.82 1.50 -11.74
N GLN A 145 -15.08 0.86 -12.89
CA GLN A 145 -16.42 0.78 -13.46
C GLN A 145 -17.38 -0.08 -12.63
N ALA A 146 -16.89 -1.18 -12.04
CA ALA A 146 -17.71 -2.00 -11.14
C ALA A 146 -18.05 -1.26 -9.84
N ALA A 147 -17.16 -0.37 -9.39
CA ALA A 147 -17.30 0.61 -8.31
C ALA A 147 -17.56 0.07 -6.89
N SER A 148 -18.28 -1.04 -6.74
CA SER A 148 -18.70 -1.61 -5.46
C SER A 148 -18.53 -3.12 -5.44
N PHE A 149 -17.95 -3.59 -4.35
CA PHE A 149 -17.59 -4.97 -4.10
C PHE A 149 -17.96 -5.33 -2.65
N HIS A 150 -18.09 -6.62 -2.39
CA HIS A 150 -18.16 -7.16 -1.05
C HIS A 150 -17.13 -8.27 -0.89
N LEU A 151 -16.61 -8.41 0.33
CA LEU A 151 -15.79 -9.54 0.73
C LEU A 151 -16.56 -10.82 0.44
N CYS A 152 -15.92 -11.73 -0.27
CA CYS A 152 -16.52 -13.01 -0.59
C CYS A 152 -16.73 -13.82 0.70
N SER A 153 -17.92 -14.42 0.83
CA SER A 153 -18.15 -15.42 1.88
C SER A 153 -17.18 -16.58 1.72
N ALA A 154 -16.66 -17.10 2.83
CA ALA A 154 -15.89 -18.34 2.85
C ALA A 154 -16.72 -19.55 2.36
N ASP A 155 -18.05 -19.44 2.40
CA ASP A 155 -19.03 -20.50 2.13
C ASP A 155 -19.44 -20.62 0.65
N GLY A 156 -18.50 -20.39 -0.27
CA GLY A 156 -18.65 -20.83 -1.66
C GLY A 156 -18.55 -22.36 -1.85
N ARG A 157 -19.05 -23.15 -0.89
CA ARG A 157 -19.15 -24.62 -0.90
C ARG A 157 -20.45 -25.08 -0.26
#